data_AF-A0A0B8QAB6-F1
#
_entry.id   AF-A0A0B8QAB6-F1
#
_cell.length_a   1.000
_cell.length_b   1.000
_cell.length_c   1.000
_cell.angle_alpha   90.00
_cell.angle_beta   90.00
_cell.angle_gamma   90.00
#
_symmetry.space_group_name_H-M   'P 1'
#
loop_
_entity.id
_entity.type
_entity.pdbx_description
1 polymer ?
#
loop_
_entity_poly.entity_id
_entity_poly.type
_entity_poly.pdbx_seq_one_letter_code
_entity_poly.pdbx_strand_id
1 'polypeptide(L)' 'MAVLQIGAGGVGWVVAHKAAQNNDVLGDITIASRTVAKCDKIIESIKVKTT' A
#
# COMPACT_ATOMS: atom_id res chain seq x y z
N MET A 1 5.43 -11.55 -8.53
CA MET A 1 5.31 -11.75 -7.07
C MET A 1 4.04 -11.04 -6.62
N ALA A 2 3.35 -11.51 -5.57
CA ALA A 2 2.20 -10.82 -5.02
C ALA A 2 2.37 -10.70 -3.49
N VAL A 3 2.10 -9.52 -2.95
CA VAL A 3 2.23 -9.20 -1.52
C VAL A 3 0.85 -8.92 -0.92
N LEU A 4 0.54 -9.58 0.19
CA LEU A 4 -0.61 -9.25 1.03
C LEU A 4 -0.13 -8.51 2.29
N GLN A 5 -0.46 -7.23 2.40
CA GLN A 5 -0.25 -6.45 3.60
C GLN A 5 -1.51 -6.47 4.48
N ILE A 6 -1.38 -6.90 5.73
CA ILE A 6 -2.48 -6.88 6.71
C ILE A 6 -2.22 -5.76 7.72
N GLY A 7 -3.06 -4.72 7.67
CA GLY A 7 -2.96 -3.54 8.53
C GLY A 7 -2.71 -2.25 7.74
N ALA A 8 -3.51 -1.23 8.06
CA ALA A 8 -3.47 0.11 7.46
C ALA A 8 -3.35 1.21 8.54
N GLY A 9 -2.51 0.95 9.55
CA GLY A 9 -2.13 1.92 10.58
C GLY A 9 -0.91 2.75 10.16
N GLY A 10 -0.28 3.47 11.09
CA GLY A 10 0.89 4.31 10.79
C GLY A 10 2.05 3.54 10.14
N VAL A 11 2.37 2.34 10.62
CA VAL A 11 3.39 1.48 10.01
C VAL A 11 2.94 0.96 8.64
N GLY A 12 1.68 0.52 8.53
CA GLY A 12 1.13 0.03 7.27
C GLY A 12 1.12 1.08 6.15
N TRP A 13 0.98 2.36 6.51
CA TRP A 13 1.12 3.48 5.58
C TRP A 13 2.53 3.51 4.96
N VAL A 14 3.57 3.51 5.80
CA VAL A 14 4.96 3.56 5.33
C VAL A 14 5.32 2.32 4.51
N VAL A 15 4.91 1.12 4.97
CA VAL A 15 5.18 -0.13 4.24
C VAL A 15 4.56 -0.09 2.85
N ALA A 16 3.30 0.31 2.71
CA ALA A 16 2.64 0.36 1.41
C ALA A 16 3.33 1.33 0.44
N HIS A 17 3.73 2.51 0.92
CA HIS A 17 4.48 3.46 0.09
C HIS A 17 5.85 2.92 -0.35
N LYS A 18 6.58 2.26 0.56
CA LYS A 18 7.89 1.67 0.23
C LYS A 18 7.78 0.46 -0.67
N ALA A 19 6.76 -0.36 -0.47
CA ALA A 19 6.48 -1.50 -1.32
C ALA A 19 6.15 -1.03 -2.75
N ALA A 20 5.27 -0.02 -2.89
CA ALA A 20 4.94 0.56 -4.19
C ALA A 20 6.13 1.23 -4.89
N GLN A 21 7.09 1.79 -4.14
CA GLN A 21 8.35 2.33 -4.70
C GLN A 21 9.27 1.25 -5.29
N ASN A 22 9.09 -0.02 -4.89
CA ASN A 22 9.90 -1.16 -5.34
C ASN A 22 9.00 -2.20 -6.04
N ASN A 23 8.00 -1.73 -6.78
CA ASN A 23 7.01 -2.56 -7.44
C ASN A 23 7.61 -3.48 -8.52
N ASP A 24 8.77 -3.11 -9.06
CA ASP A 24 9.59 -3.91 -9.97
C ASP A 24 10.04 -5.24 -9.33
N VAL A 25 10.28 -5.23 -8.02
CA VAL A 25 10.66 -6.42 -7.24
C VAL A 25 9.45 -7.11 -6.62
N LEU A 26 8.52 -6.33 -6.06
CA LEU A 26 7.44 -6.86 -5.22
C LEU A 26 6.17 -7.23 -5.99
N GLY A 27 5.97 -6.68 -7.20
CA GLY A 27 4.77 -6.87 -8.00
C GLY A 27 3.51 -6.38 -7.27
N ASP A 28 2.37 -7.03 -7.53
CA ASP A 28 1.08 -6.54 -7.05
C ASP A 28 0.96 -6.56 -5.52
N ILE A 29 0.54 -5.43 -4.95
CA ILE A 29 0.37 -5.24 -3.51
C ILE A 29 -1.11 -5.13 -3.18
N THR A 30 -1.62 -6.08 -2.39
CA THR A 30 -2.97 -6.06 -1.83
C THR A 30 -2.94 -5.61 -0.38
N ILE A 31 -3.75 -4.62 -0.01
CA ILE A 31 -3.84 -4.10 1.36
C ILE A 31 -5.17 -4.52 1.99
N ALA A 32 -5.10 -5.26 3.09
CA ALA A 32 -6.26 -5.69 3.86
C ALA A 32 -6.31 -4.99 5.23
N SER A 33 -7.48 -4.50 5.59
CA SER A 33 -7.76 -3.96 6.93
C SER A 33 -9.24 -4.11 7.26
N ARG A 34 -9.59 -4.07 8.55
CA ARG A 34 -10.99 -4.03 9.01
C ARG A 34 -11.74 -2.79 8.49
N THR A 35 -11.02 -1.73 8.13
CA THR A 35 -11.60 -0.49 7.61
C THR A 35 -11.09 -0.26 6.19
N VAL A 36 -11.93 -0.56 5.20
CA VAL A 36 -11.59 -0.44 3.77
C VAL A 36 -11.14 0.98 3.41
N ALA A 37 -11.81 2.01 3.94
CA ALA A 37 -11.46 3.41 3.72
C ALA A 37 -10.02 3.79 4.14
N LYS A 38 -9.37 3.00 5.02
CA LYS A 38 -7.94 3.21 5.33
C LYS A 38 -7.03 2.67 4.22
N CYS A 39 -7.39 1.55 3.61
CA CYS A 39 -6.68 1.01 2.46
C CYS A 39 -6.80 1.96 1.26
N ASP A 40 -8.02 2.45 0.99
CA ASP A 40 -8.27 3.36 -0.13
C ASP A 40 -7.45 4.64 -0.02
N LYS A 41 -7.38 5.25 1.18
CA LYS A 41 -6.55 6.43 1.44
C LYS A 41 -5.06 6.21 1.17
N ILE A 42 -4.54 5.02 1.48
CA ILE A 42 -3.14 4.66 1.18
C ILE A 42 -2.95 4.51 -0.34
N ILE A 43 -3.88 3.84 -1.02
CA ILE A 43 -3.80 3.63 -2.48
C ILE A 43 -3.87 4.97 -3.22
N GLU A 44 -4.78 5.85 -2.81
CA GLU A 44 -4.92 7.20 -3.36
C GLU A 44 -3.64 8.01 -3.13
N SER A 45 -3.09 8.02 -1.91
CA SER A 45 -1.88 8.79 -1.59
C SER A 45 -0.64 8.31 -2.36
N ILE A 46 -0.57 7.02 -2.69
CA ILE A 46 0.49 6.46 -3.55
C ILE A 46 0.33 6.97 -4.99
N LYS A 47 -0.89 6.90 -5.54
CA LYS A 47 -1.18 7.32 -6.93
C LYS A 47 -1.00 8.82 -7.16
N VAL A 48 -1.28 9.65 -6.16
CA VAL A 48 -1.15 11.12 -6.25
C VAL A 48 0.32 11.57 -6.29
N LYS A 49 1.28 10.73 -5.88
CA LYS A 49 2.70 11.11 -5.72
C LYS A 49 3.63 10.71 -6.87
N THR A 50 3.11 10.28 -8.02
CA THR A 50 3.92 9.80 -9.16
C THR A 50 3.98 10.82 -10.31
N THR A 51 4.27 12.08 -10.00
CA THR A 51 4.77 13.07 -10.97
C THR A 51 6.25 13.33 -10.69
#